data_AF-Q8A8J3-F1
#
_entry.id   AF-Q8A8J3-F1
#
_cell.length_a   1.000
_cell.length_b   1.000
_cell.length_c   1.000
_cell.angle_alpha   90.00
_cell.angle_beta   90.00
_cell.angle_gamma   90.00
#
_symmetry.space_group_name_H-M   'P 1'
#
loop_
_entity.id
_entity.type
_entity.pdbx_description
1 polymer ?
#
loop_
_entity_poly.entity_id
_entity_poly.type
_entity_poly.pdbx_seq_one_letter_code
_entity_poly.pdbx_strand_id
1 'polypeptide(L)'
;MTVIQNIPNSLCKGLNTFSKNYLQNCKRCLTFFYELCGIICKKIEIMKGYERATKEEINDRLRIEENCHAQVERIIYIRHLCNLNLEEAADVTNLSISTLSRYENEVTKCSVQSLITIYYHYQKYLYEQHIPFDKNLFLIDMNSFHN
;
A
#
# COMPACT_ATOMS: atom_id res chain seq x y z
N MET A 1 -1.44 -18.55 18.07
CA MET A 1 -2.34 -19.21 17.10
C MET A 1 -3.72 -18.54 17.19
N THR A 2 -4.22 -18.10 16.03
CA THR A 2 -5.63 -17.87 15.68
C THR A 2 -6.49 -16.92 16.52
N VAL A 3 -6.61 -15.68 16.05
CA VAL A 3 -7.86 -14.90 16.12
C VAL A 3 -8.38 -14.76 14.69
N ILE A 4 -8.94 -15.85 14.16
CA ILE A 4 -9.84 -15.82 12.99
C ILE A 4 -11.21 -16.19 13.56
N GLN A 5 -11.85 -15.24 14.24
CA GLN A 5 -13.25 -15.41 14.63
C GLN A 5 -13.99 -14.14 14.22
N ASN A 6 -14.93 -14.34 13.29
CA ASN A 6 -15.94 -13.42 12.75
C ASN A 6 -15.77 -13.01 11.28
N ILE A 7 -15.50 -13.99 10.41
CA ILE A 7 -15.92 -13.90 9.00
C ILE A 7 -17.45 -14.14 8.96
N PRO A 8 -18.27 -13.28 8.33
CA PRO A 8 -19.71 -13.46 8.25
C PRO A 8 -20.10 -14.82 7.64
N ASN A 9 -21.04 -15.54 8.27
CA ASN A 9 -21.46 -16.88 7.86
C ASN A 9 -22.00 -16.96 6.40
N SER A 10 -22.48 -15.86 5.83
CA SER A 10 -22.90 -15.75 4.43
C SER A 10 -21.71 -15.75 3.46
N LEU A 11 -20.63 -15.05 3.80
CA LEU A 11 -19.36 -15.04 3.05
C LEU A 11 -18.72 -16.43 3.06
N CYS A 12 -18.66 -17.09 4.22
CA CYS A 12 -18.15 -18.47 4.32
C CYS A 12 -18.92 -19.48 3.45
N LYS A 13 -20.25 -19.34 3.32
CA LYS A 13 -21.06 -20.22 2.46
C LYS A 13 -20.79 -19.98 0.97
N GLY A 14 -20.71 -18.73 0.51
CA GLY A 14 -20.37 -18.42 -0.88
C GLY A 14 -18.95 -18.83 -1.28
N LEU A 15 -17.98 -18.61 -0.38
CA LEU A 15 -16.57 -18.95 -0.57
C LEU A 15 -16.34 -20.48 -0.62
N ASN A 16 -17.08 -21.26 0.18
CA ASN A 16 -17.01 -22.73 0.17
C ASN A 16 -17.56 -23.33 -1.13
N THR A 17 -18.60 -22.73 -1.72
CA THR A 17 -19.16 -23.18 -3.00
C THR A 17 -18.25 -22.81 -4.18
N PHE A 18 -17.64 -21.62 -4.15
CA PHE A 18 -16.68 -21.18 -5.17
C PHE A 18 -15.38 -22.02 -5.15
N SER A 19 -14.85 -22.31 -3.96
CA SER A 19 -13.65 -23.13 -3.78
C SER A 19 -13.82 -24.58 -4.23
N LYS A 20 -14.99 -25.20 -3.94
CA LYS A 20 -15.29 -26.56 -4.38
C LYS A 20 -15.41 -26.71 -5.90
N ASN A 21 -15.84 -25.67 -6.62
CA ASN A 21 -16.13 -25.77 -8.05
C ASN A 21 -14.99 -25.29 -8.97
N TYR A 22 -14.13 -24.36 -8.53
CA TYR A 22 -13.14 -23.73 -9.42
C TYR A 22 -11.67 -23.82 -8.97
N LEU A 23 -11.38 -24.13 -7.69
CA LEU A 23 -10.02 -24.01 -7.13
C LEU A 23 -9.24 -25.31 -6.96
N GLN A 24 -9.83 -26.48 -7.27
CA GLN A 24 -9.14 -27.76 -7.07
C GLN A 24 -7.92 -27.99 -7.98
N ASN A 25 -7.75 -27.24 -9.07
CA ASN A 25 -6.73 -27.57 -10.08
C ASN A 25 -5.61 -26.54 -10.28
N CYS A 26 -5.56 -25.44 -9.51
CA CYS A 26 -4.47 -24.46 -9.66
C CYS A 26 -4.09 -23.78 -8.34
N LYS A 27 -2.90 -24.12 -7.80
CA LYS A 27 -2.33 -23.47 -6.60
C LYS A 27 -2.26 -21.95 -6.73
N ARG A 28 -2.00 -21.42 -7.94
CA ARG A 28 -1.90 -19.97 -8.21
C ARG A 28 -3.24 -19.26 -8.06
N CYS A 29 -4.34 -19.89 -8.49
CA CYS A 29 -5.69 -19.36 -8.31
C CYS A 29 -6.11 -19.38 -6.84
N LEU A 30 -5.67 -20.41 -6.08
CA LEU A 30 -5.95 -20.51 -4.65
C LEU A 30 -5.24 -19.41 -3.86
N THR A 31 -3.97 -19.13 -4.18
CA THR A 31 -3.23 -17.99 -3.59
C THR A 31 -3.92 -16.66 -3.88
N PHE A 32 -4.27 -16.40 -5.14
CA PHE A 32 -4.97 -15.17 -5.53
C PHE A 32 -6.32 -15.02 -4.81
N PHE A 33 -7.06 -16.11 -4.62
CA PHE A 33 -8.33 -16.11 -3.90
C PHE A 33 -8.14 -15.74 -2.41
N TYR A 34 -7.14 -16.30 -1.74
CA TYR A 34 -6.86 -15.96 -0.34
C TYR A 34 -6.38 -14.50 -0.19
N GLU A 35 -5.59 -14.00 -1.14
CA GLU A 35 -5.22 -12.57 -1.19
C GLU A 35 -6.46 -11.68 -1.35
N LEU A 36 -7.36 -12.02 -2.28
CA LEU A 36 -8.61 -11.30 -2.49
C LEU A 36 -9.50 -11.30 -1.24
N CYS A 37 -9.62 -12.46 -0.57
CA CYS A 37 -10.34 -12.57 0.69
C CYS A 37 -9.71 -11.71 1.79
N GLY A 38 -8.38 -11.68 1.87
CA GLY A 38 -7.66 -10.81 2.81
C GLY A 38 -7.95 -9.32 2.56
N ILE A 39 -7.95 -8.89 1.30
CA ILE A 39 -8.31 -7.51 0.91
C ILE A 39 -9.75 -7.18 1.29
N ILE A 40 -10.70 -8.08 1.02
CA ILE A 40 -12.12 -7.90 1.34
C ILE A 40 -12.34 -7.83 2.85
N CYS A 41 -11.74 -8.73 3.63
CA CYS A 41 -11.84 -8.72 5.09
C CYS A 41 -11.27 -7.42 5.69
N LYS A 42 -10.11 -6.96 5.19
CA LYS A 42 -9.51 -5.69 5.61
C LYS A 42 -10.45 -4.51 5.32
N LYS A 43 -11.08 -4.47 4.15
CA LYS A 43 -12.10 -3.45 3.81
C LYS A 43 -13.31 -3.48 4.74
N ILE A 44 -13.80 -4.67 5.11
CA ILE A 44 -14.93 -4.82 6.03
C ILE A 44 -14.57 -4.33 7.44
N GLU A 45 -13.37 -4.64 7.95
CA GLU A 45 -12.90 -4.15 9.25
C GLU A 45 -12.76 -2.62 9.27
N ILE A 46 -12.22 -2.05 8.20
CA ILE A 46 -12.16 -0.60 8.00
C ILE A 46 -13.56 0.02 8.04
N MET A 47 -14.54 -0.55 7.32
CA MET A 47 -15.93 -0.09 7.33
C MET A 47 -16.60 -0.15 8.71
N LYS A 48 -16.36 -1.20 9.49
CA LYS A 48 -16.87 -1.29 10.88
C LYS A 48 -16.27 -0.22 11.80
N GLY A 49 -15.03 0.20 11.54
CA GLY A 49 -14.41 1.33 12.25
C GLY A 49 -15.10 2.65 11.95
N TYR A 50 -15.59 2.84 10.72
CA TYR A 50 -16.33 4.03 10.31
C TYR A 50 -17.76 4.09 10.89
N GLU A 51 -18.43 2.95 11.16
CA GLU A 51 -19.78 2.93 11.75
C GLU A 51 -19.88 3.55 13.15
N ARG A 52 -18.77 3.61 13.89
CA ARG A 52 -18.71 4.17 15.26
C ARG A 52 -18.02 5.53 15.33
N ALA A 53 -17.52 6.03 14.20
CA ALA A 53 -16.73 7.25 14.13
C ALA A 53 -17.62 8.48 13.91
N THR A 54 -17.22 9.62 14.48
CA THR A 54 -17.87 10.90 14.19
C THR A 54 -17.58 11.32 12.74
N LYS A 55 -18.43 12.16 12.14
CA LYS A 55 -18.22 12.66 10.76
C LYS A 55 -16.83 13.32 10.58
N GLU A 56 -16.33 13.96 11.62
CA GLU A 56 -14.98 14.55 11.65
C GLU A 56 -13.89 13.49 11.64
N GLU A 57 -14.00 12.44 12.45
CA GLU A 57 -13.06 11.31 12.45
C GLU A 57 -13.06 10.54 11.12
N ILE A 58 -14.22 10.41 10.47
CA ILE A 58 -14.32 9.82 9.13
C ILE A 58 -13.58 10.69 8.11
N ASN A 59 -13.83 12.00 8.12
CA ASN A 59 -13.18 12.94 7.20
C ASN A 59 -11.65 12.98 7.40
N ASP A 60 -11.18 12.97 8.65
CA ASP A 60 -9.75 12.95 8.95
C ASP A 60 -9.08 11.66 8.46
N ARG A 61 -9.73 10.51 8.65
CA ARG A 61 -9.23 9.23 8.13
C ARG A 61 -9.16 9.21 6.61
N LEU A 62 -10.20 9.70 5.92
CA LEU A 62 -10.21 9.81 4.46
C LEU A 62 -9.09 10.72 3.96
N ARG A 63 -8.89 11.88 4.59
CA ARG A 63 -7.79 12.79 4.27
C ARG A 63 -6.41 12.14 4.43
N ILE A 64 -6.21 11.36 5.51
CA ILE A 64 -4.95 10.65 5.74
C ILE A 64 -4.75 9.54 4.69
N GLU A 65 -5.80 8.81 4.33
CA GLU A 65 -5.75 7.77 3.30
C GLU A 65 -5.44 8.35 1.91
N GLU A 66 -6.11 9.43 1.51
CA GLU A 66 -5.84 10.14 0.26
C GLU A 66 -4.39 10.64 0.21
N ASN A 67 -3.85 11.18 1.30
CA ASN A 67 -2.46 11.63 1.28
C ASN A 67 -1.46 10.46 1.26
N CYS A 68 -1.76 9.34 1.92
CA CYS A 68 -0.95 8.13 1.83
C CYS A 68 -0.91 7.60 0.39
N HIS A 69 -2.05 7.61 -0.31
CA HIS A 69 -2.14 7.23 -1.71
C HIS A 69 -1.29 8.15 -2.59
N ALA A 70 -1.45 9.47 -2.43
CA ALA A 70 -0.68 10.46 -3.19
C ALA A 70 0.85 10.33 -2.98
N GLN A 71 1.30 9.96 -1.77
CA GLN A 71 2.71 9.68 -1.50
C GLN A 71 3.22 8.45 -2.26
N VAL A 72 2.41 7.39 -2.31
CA VAL A 72 2.76 6.16 -3.05
C VAL A 72 2.83 6.43 -4.55
N GLU A 73 1.84 7.13 -5.12
CA GLU A 73 1.87 7.53 -6.53
C GLU A 73 3.14 8.34 -6.85
N ARG A 74 3.56 9.19 -5.92
CA ARG A 74 4.77 9.99 -6.10
C ARG A 74 6.05 9.15 -6.05
N ILE A 75 6.15 8.17 -5.15
CA ILE A 75 7.27 7.22 -5.12
C ILE A 75 7.38 6.48 -6.46
N ILE A 76 6.25 5.99 -6.98
CA ILE A 76 6.18 5.27 -8.26
C ILE A 76 6.60 6.20 -9.41
N TYR A 77 6.08 7.43 -9.42
CA TYR A 77 6.43 8.43 -10.43
C TYR A 77 7.93 8.73 -10.44
N ILE A 78 8.54 8.97 -9.27
CA ILE A 78 9.98 9.25 -9.17
C ILE A 78 10.80 8.05 -9.64
N ARG A 79 10.40 6.82 -9.29
CA ARG A 79 11.06 5.60 -9.78
C ARG A 79 11.06 5.54 -11.31
N HIS A 80 9.91 5.84 -11.93
CA HIS A 80 9.80 5.90 -13.38
C HIS A 80 10.61 7.04 -14.01
N LEU A 81 10.68 8.20 -13.34
CA LEU A 81 11.53 9.32 -13.77
C LEU A 81 13.02 8.94 -13.76
N CYS A 82 13.45 8.15 -12.78
CA CYS A 82 14.79 7.58 -12.72
C CYS A 82 15.01 6.44 -13.74
N ASN A 83 13.96 5.98 -14.43
CA ASN A 83 13.96 4.81 -15.32
C ASN A 83 14.48 3.53 -14.63
N LEU A 84 14.10 3.33 -13.37
CA LEU A 84 14.53 2.18 -12.57
C LEU A 84 13.44 1.10 -12.52
N ASN A 85 13.86 -0.15 -12.65
CA ASN A 85 13.03 -1.28 -12.27
C ASN A 85 12.97 -1.40 -10.72
N LEU A 86 12.15 -2.31 -10.20
CA LEU A 86 11.91 -2.41 -8.76
C LEU A 86 13.15 -2.88 -7.97
N GLU A 87 14.03 -3.68 -8.58
CA GLU A 87 15.28 -4.16 -7.99
C GLU A 87 16.30 -3.03 -7.90
N GLU A 88 16.55 -2.31 -9.00
CA GLU A 88 17.47 -1.17 -9.02
C GLU A 88 17.00 -0.04 -8.09
N ALA A 89 15.69 0.18 -8.01
CA ALA A 89 15.10 1.14 -7.09
C ALA A 89 15.28 0.75 -5.62
N ALA A 90 15.19 -0.53 -5.31
CA ALA A 90 15.45 -1.05 -3.97
C ALA A 90 16.91 -0.80 -3.57
N ASP A 91 17.85 -1.01 -4.50
CA ASP A 91 19.28 -0.73 -4.28
C ASP A 91 19.54 0.77 -4.06
N VAL A 92 18.96 1.65 -4.89
CA VAL A 92 19.10 3.11 -4.76
C VAL A 92 18.56 3.60 -3.42
N THR A 93 17.39 3.10 -3.00
CA THR A 93 16.71 3.53 -1.76
C THR A 93 17.20 2.81 -0.51
N ASN A 94 18.11 1.84 -0.65
CA ASN A 94 18.58 0.97 0.43
C ASN A 94 17.43 0.27 1.19
N LEU A 95 16.39 -0.11 0.45
CA LEU A 95 15.26 -0.89 0.96
C LEU A 95 15.30 -2.29 0.36
N SER A 96 14.61 -3.25 0.98
CA SER A 96 14.37 -4.52 0.30
C SER A 96 13.37 -4.34 -0.83
N ILE A 97 13.52 -5.10 -1.92
CA ILE A 97 12.54 -5.18 -3.03
C ILE A 97 11.14 -5.44 -2.48
N SER A 98 11.04 -6.33 -1.48
CA SER A 98 9.76 -6.69 -0.85
C SER A 98 9.11 -5.51 -0.10
N THR A 99 9.92 -4.66 0.53
CA THR A 99 9.46 -3.47 1.26
C THR A 99 8.94 -2.43 0.27
N LEU A 100 9.73 -2.11 -0.75
CA LEU A 100 9.36 -1.14 -1.77
C LEU A 100 8.11 -1.59 -2.54
N SER A 101 8.04 -2.87 -2.92
CA SER A 101 6.85 -3.48 -3.53
C SER A 101 5.60 -3.30 -2.67
N ARG A 102 5.70 -3.56 -1.36
CA ARG A 102 4.56 -3.41 -0.44
C ARG A 102 4.10 -1.97 -0.29
N TYR A 103 5.00 -0.99 -0.42
CA TYR A 103 4.64 0.42 -0.46
C TYR A 103 3.94 0.78 -1.77
N GLU A 104 4.52 0.42 -2.93
CA GLU A 104 3.95 0.70 -4.25
C GLU A 104 2.58 0.04 -4.47
N ASN A 105 2.30 -1.07 -3.80
CA ASN A 105 1.02 -1.78 -3.86
C ASN A 105 0.07 -1.45 -2.69
N GLU A 106 0.40 -0.45 -1.86
CA GLU A 106 -0.41 -0.02 -0.69
C GLU A 106 -0.76 -1.14 0.31
N VAL A 107 0.05 -2.20 0.32
CA VAL A 107 -0.09 -3.31 1.27
C VAL A 107 0.27 -2.83 2.67
N THR A 108 1.31 -2.01 2.76
CA THR A 108 1.82 -1.41 4.00
C THR A 108 1.90 0.11 3.86
N LYS A 109 1.46 0.87 4.87
CA LYS A 109 1.63 2.33 4.87
C LYS A 109 3.11 2.69 5.02
N CYS A 110 3.58 3.63 4.21
CA CYS A 110 4.93 4.18 4.33
C CYS A 110 4.99 5.10 5.56
N SER A 111 5.99 4.92 6.42
CA SER A 111 6.20 5.86 7.54
C SER A 111 6.81 7.16 7.03
N VAL A 112 6.65 8.27 7.77
CA VAL A 112 7.33 9.55 7.47
C VAL A 112 8.83 9.34 7.30
N GLN A 113 9.44 8.60 8.23
CA GLN A 113 10.87 8.35 8.22
C GLN A 113 11.31 7.59 6.97
N SER A 114 10.56 6.54 6.61
CA SER A 114 10.80 5.78 5.39
C SER A 114 10.64 6.65 4.13
N LEU A 115 9.62 7.51 4.09
CA LEU A 115 9.37 8.42 2.97
C LEU A 115 10.51 9.42 2.80
N ILE A 116 10.96 10.05 3.89
CA ILE A 116 12.11 10.98 3.89
C ILE A 116 13.35 10.27 3.34
N THR A 117 13.63 9.04 3.81
CA THR A 117 14.77 8.26 3.33
C THR A 117 14.66 7.95 1.84
N ILE A 118 13.51 7.46 1.36
CA ILE A 118 13.28 7.19 -0.07
C ILE A 118 13.50 8.46 -0.91
N TYR A 119 12.92 9.57 -0.49
CA TYR A 119 13.01 10.86 -1.18
C TYR A 119 14.46 11.36 -1.25
N TYR A 120 15.19 11.29 -0.14
CA TYR A 120 16.61 11.65 -0.11
C TYR A 120 17.42 10.83 -1.12
N HIS A 121 17.23 9.51 -1.16
CA HIS A 121 17.97 8.63 -2.04
C HIS A 121 17.66 8.87 -3.52
N TYR A 122 16.38 9.03 -3.88
CA TYR A 122 16.03 9.35 -5.27
C TYR A 122 16.47 10.74 -5.68
N GLN A 123 16.35 11.74 -4.81
CA GLN A 123 16.82 13.10 -5.11
C GLN A 123 18.33 13.10 -5.37
N LYS A 124 19.10 12.37 -4.54
CA LYS A 124 20.54 12.17 -4.74
C LYS A 124 20.82 11.49 -6.08
N TYR A 125 20.11 10.41 -6.41
CA TYR A 125 20.27 9.68 -7.66
C TYR A 125 20.00 10.59 -8.88
N LEU A 126 18.88 11.31 -8.89
CA LEU A 126 18.53 12.23 -9.99
C LEU A 126 19.60 13.32 -10.17
N TYR A 127 20.15 13.83 -9.07
CA TYR A 127 21.24 14.82 -9.11
C TYR A 127 22.52 14.22 -9.71
N GLU A 128 22.92 13.03 -9.26
CA GLU A 128 24.13 12.33 -9.74
C GLU A 128 24.02 11.91 -11.21
N GLN A 129 22.82 11.55 -11.68
CA GLN A 129 22.57 11.21 -13.07
C GLN A 129 22.22 12.41 -13.97
N HIS A 130 22.24 13.63 -13.41
CA HIS A 130 21.86 14.86 -14.12
C HIS A 130 20.47 14.82 -14.79
N ILE A 131 19.53 14.08 -14.20
CA ILE A 131 18.15 13.98 -14.68
C ILE A 131 17.40 15.23 -14.17
N PRO A 132 16.75 16.02 -15.04
CA PRO A 132 16.00 17.19 -14.61
C PRO A 132 14.72 16.79 -13.86
N PHE A 133 14.40 17.49 -12.77
CA PHE A 133 13.21 17.24 -11.97
C PHE A 133 12.70 18.51 -11.27
N ASP A 134 11.41 18.53 -10.94
CA ASP A 134 10.82 19.56 -10.09
C ASP A 134 11.09 19.24 -8.61
N LYS A 135 11.68 20.19 -7.88
CA LYS A 135 11.96 20.06 -6.43
C LYS A 135 10.68 19.85 -5.61
N ASN A 136 9.53 20.31 -6.09
CA ASN A 136 8.25 20.13 -5.42
C ASN A 136 7.85 18.66 -5.27
N LEU A 137 8.42 17.75 -6.08
CA LEU A 137 8.22 16.30 -5.95
C LEU A 137 8.64 15.80 -4.55
N PHE A 138 9.61 16.43 -3.91
CA PHE A 138 10.14 15.96 -2.63
C PHE A 138 9.51 16.66 -1.41
N LEU A 139 8.51 17.52 -1.62
CA LEU A 139 7.80 18.19 -0.51
C LEU A 139 6.89 17.19 0.21
N ILE A 140 7.04 17.14 1.54
CA ILE A 140 6.26 16.29 2.44
C ILE A 140 5.27 17.19 3.19
N ASP A 141 3.97 16.95 3.04
CA ASP A 141 2.96 17.63 3.85
C ASP A 141 2.91 16.98 5.24
N MET A 142 3.51 17.63 6.23
CA MET A 142 3.57 17.14 7.61
C MET A 142 2.20 17.11 8.30
N ASN A 143 1.21 17.87 7.81
CA ASN A 143 -0.14 17.90 8.38
C ASN A 143 -0.90 16.59 8.16
N SER A 144 -0.42 15.76 7.24
CA SER A 144 -1.03 14.49 6.88
C SER A 144 -0.62 13.30 7.74
N PHE A 145 0.38 13.49 8.60
CA PHE A 145 0.93 12.43 9.45
C PHE A 145 0.58 12.58 10.92
N HIS A 146 0.00 13.72 11.31
CA HIS A 146 -0.49 13.93 12.67
C HIS A 146 -1.93 13.41 12.80
N ASN A 147 -2.09 12.41 13.66
CA ASN A 147 -3.25 12.18 14.51
C ASN A 147 -2.79 11.38 15.74
#